data_AF-A0A3M1AQT4-F1
#
_entry.id   AF-A0A3M1AQT4-F1
#
_cell.length_a   1.000
_cell.length_b   1.000
_cell.length_c   1.000
_cell.angle_alpha   90.00
_cell.angle_beta   90.00
_cell.angle_gamma   90.00
#
_symmetry.space_group_name_H-M   'P 1'
#
loop_
_entity.id
_entity.type
_entity.pdbx_description
1 polymer ?
#
loop_
_entity_poly.entity_id
_entity_poly.type
_entity_poly.pdbx_seq_one_letter_code
_entity_poly.pdbx_strand_id
1 'polypeptide(L)'
;DPTWSDFTYKGIFAPLVYRAARYVAGRGQLPGKTLITGQAAEISLGGAQWDRFSLQTPEQVEKRIRPEIRNGRYFFKIQDVQQEGFYRLLADGSLKFVWAANFDPAEIAQPPVEMKSLQQALGIEHIAKLPANVELEAALKRLRYGREIWKIFILIAFILILLEMLILRESNESKGGQEPIVQHQS
;
A
#
# COMPACT_ATOMS: atom_id res chain seq x y z
N ASP A 1 15.26 -31.26 13.87
CA ASP A 1 16.02 -30.07 13.47
C ASP A 1 15.40 -29.49 12.21
N PRO A 2 14.79 -28.29 12.22
CA PRO A 2 14.19 -27.76 11.02
C PRO A 2 15.27 -27.13 10.14
N THR A 3 15.71 -27.88 9.12
CA THR A 3 16.57 -27.45 8.02
C THR A 3 15.84 -26.46 7.12
N TRP A 4 15.72 -25.21 7.55
CA TRP A 4 15.19 -24.14 6.70
C TRP A 4 16.33 -23.37 6.02
N SER A 5 16.09 -23.01 4.78
CA SER A 5 17.04 -22.28 3.94
C SER A 5 17.13 -20.81 4.39
N ASP A 6 18.35 -20.27 4.52
CA ASP A 6 18.63 -18.84 4.80
C ASP A 6 18.24 -17.88 3.67
N PHE A 7 17.35 -18.29 2.78
CA PHE A 7 16.98 -17.56 1.57
C PHE A 7 16.29 -16.23 1.91
N THR A 8 15.50 -16.20 2.98
CA THR A 8 14.84 -15.00 3.51
C THR A 8 15.80 -13.90 3.96
N TYR A 9 17.05 -14.25 4.30
CA TYR A 9 18.07 -13.28 4.72
C TYR A 9 18.94 -12.77 3.56
N LYS A 10 18.81 -13.36 2.36
CA LYS A 10 19.59 -12.92 1.19
C LYS A 10 18.96 -11.67 0.58
N GLY A 11 19.79 -10.71 0.18
CA GLY A 11 19.34 -9.45 -0.45
C GLY A 11 18.51 -9.63 -1.73
N ILE A 12 18.58 -10.79 -2.38
CA ILE A 12 17.80 -11.12 -3.58
C ILE A 12 16.32 -11.48 -3.27
N PHE A 13 16.01 -11.81 -2.01
CA PHE A 13 14.68 -12.24 -1.59
C PHE A 13 13.60 -11.18 -1.88
N ALA A 14 13.80 -9.95 -1.40
CA ALA A 14 12.81 -8.89 -1.56
C ALA A 14 12.53 -8.52 -3.03
N PRO A 15 13.56 -8.32 -3.90
CA PRO A 15 13.33 -8.13 -5.33
C PRO A 15 12.58 -9.28 -6.02
N LEU A 16 12.86 -10.53 -5.65
CA LEU A 16 12.19 -11.69 -6.24
C LEU A 16 10.72 -11.77 -5.83
N VAL A 17 10.41 -11.59 -4.55
CA VAL A 17 9.02 -11.55 -4.05
C VAL A 17 8.24 -10.42 -4.72
N TYR A 18 8.83 -9.23 -4.83
CA TYR A 18 8.21 -8.10 -5.52
C TYR A 18 7.92 -8.41 -6.99
N ARG A 19 8.88 -9.00 -7.72
CA ARG A 19 8.71 -9.39 -9.12
C ARG A 19 7.65 -10.47 -9.28
N ALA A 20 7.60 -11.46 -8.39
CA ALA A 20 6.59 -12.52 -8.40
C ALA A 20 5.19 -11.93 -8.18
N ALA A 21 5.02 -11.09 -7.15
CA ALA A 21 3.76 -10.41 -6.89
C ALA A 21 3.32 -9.54 -8.07
N ARG A 22 4.24 -8.77 -8.65
CA ARG A 22 3.96 -7.93 -9.82
C ARG A 22 3.61 -8.75 -11.06
N TYR A 23 4.27 -9.87 -11.27
CA TYR A 23 4.00 -10.77 -12.40
C TYR A 23 2.61 -11.40 -12.30
N VAL A 24 2.20 -11.81 -11.10
CA VAL A 24 0.85 -12.35 -10.84
C VAL A 24 -0.20 -11.24 -11.00
N ALA A 25 0.03 -10.06 -10.41
CA ALA A 25 -0.89 -8.93 -10.54
C ALA A 25 -1.03 -8.41 -11.98
N GLY A 26 0.02 -8.54 -12.80
CA GLY A 26 0.02 -8.12 -14.20
C GLY A 26 -0.65 -9.10 -15.16
N ARG A 27 -0.95 -10.34 -14.74
CA ARG A 27 -1.57 -11.34 -15.61
C ARG A 27 -3.06 -11.50 -15.33
N GLY A 28 -3.88 -11.02 -16.28
CA GLY A 28 -5.22 -11.54 -16.52
C GLY A 28 -6.33 -11.06 -15.61
N GLN A 29 -6.11 -10.12 -14.70
CA GLN A 29 -7.23 -9.52 -13.97
C GLN A 29 -7.95 -8.49 -14.85
N LEU A 30 -9.29 -8.56 -14.88
CA LEU A 30 -10.13 -7.44 -15.31
C LEU A 30 -9.65 -6.19 -14.56
N PRO A 31 -9.36 -5.07 -15.23
CA PRO A 31 -9.24 -3.80 -14.54
C PRO A 31 -10.56 -3.56 -13.79
N GLY A 32 -10.53 -3.66 -12.45
CA GLY A 32 -11.58 -3.15 -11.57
C GLY A 32 -12.80 -4.04 -11.28
N LYS A 33 -12.80 -5.36 -11.54
CA LYS A 33 -13.90 -6.23 -11.08
C LYS A 33 -13.40 -7.55 -10.49
N THR A 34 -13.42 -7.64 -9.16
CA THR A 34 -13.50 -8.91 -8.44
C THR A 34 -14.86 -9.51 -8.75
N LEU A 35 -14.89 -10.70 -9.35
CA LEU A 35 -16.15 -11.40 -9.55
C LEU A 35 -16.50 -12.12 -8.25
N ILE A 36 -17.68 -11.83 -7.72
CA ILE A 36 -18.21 -12.41 -6.49
C ILE A 36 -19.08 -13.61 -6.89
N THR A 37 -18.95 -14.72 -6.17
CA THR A 37 -19.79 -15.92 -6.33
C THR A 37 -21.28 -15.52 -6.20
N GLY A 38 -22.15 -16.07 -7.05
CA GLY A 38 -23.58 -15.77 -7.08
C GLY A 38 -23.98 -14.52 -7.88
N GLN A 39 -23.03 -13.72 -8.40
CA GLN A 39 -23.34 -12.57 -9.26
C GLN A 39 -23.15 -12.88 -10.74
N ALA A 40 -23.99 -12.28 -11.58
CA ALA A 40 -23.81 -12.34 -13.03
C ALA A 40 -22.59 -11.52 -13.48
N ALA A 41 -21.68 -12.16 -14.20
CA ALA A 41 -20.49 -11.53 -14.75
C ALA A 41 -20.64 -11.31 -16.26
N GLU A 42 -20.24 -10.15 -16.76
CA GLU A 42 -20.05 -9.92 -18.19
C GLU A 42 -18.56 -9.76 -18.50
N ILE A 43 -18.03 -10.65 -19.33
CA ILE A 43 -16.64 -10.60 -19.80
C ILE A 43 -16.65 -10.21 -21.27
N SER A 44 -15.78 -9.29 -21.65
CA SER A 44 -15.60 -8.90 -23.05
C SER A 44 -14.23 -9.34 -23.56
N LEU A 45 -14.21 -9.94 -24.74
CA LEU A 45 -13.00 -10.26 -25.50
C LEU A 45 -13.03 -9.49 -26.81
N GLY A 46 -11.98 -8.70 -27.06
CA GLY A 46 -11.71 -8.09 -28.37
C GLY A 46 -10.50 -8.76 -29.01
N GLY A 47 -10.39 -8.66 -30.34
CA GLY A 47 -9.25 -9.20 -31.09
C GLY A 47 -9.68 -10.09 -32.25
N ALA A 48 -8.97 -11.21 -32.42
CA ALA A 48 -9.16 -12.15 -33.51
C ALA A 48 -10.56 -12.78 -33.51
N GLN A 49 -11.01 -13.24 -34.68
CA GLN A 49 -12.25 -13.99 -34.79
C GLN A 49 -12.00 -15.43 -34.31
N TRP A 50 -12.84 -15.91 -33.39
CA TRP A 50 -12.79 -17.29 -32.88
C TRP A 50 -14.16 -17.94 -33.08
N ASP A 51 -14.15 -19.25 -33.32
CA ASP A 51 -15.35 -20.00 -33.68
C ASP A 51 -15.95 -20.74 -32.48
N ARG A 52 -15.10 -21.24 -31.58
CA ARG A 52 -15.53 -22.04 -30.43
C ARG A 52 -15.06 -21.43 -29.12
N PHE A 53 -15.99 -21.29 -28.19
CA PHE A 53 -15.72 -20.81 -26.84
C PHE A 53 -16.15 -21.83 -25.80
N SER A 54 -15.30 -22.02 -24.81
CA SER A 54 -15.61 -22.86 -23.66
C SER A 54 -15.16 -22.23 -22.35
N LEU A 55 -15.96 -22.48 -21.34
CA LEU A 55 -15.73 -22.09 -19.96
C LEU A 55 -15.32 -23.32 -19.17
N GLN A 56 -14.12 -23.32 -18.60
CA GLN A 56 -13.71 -24.32 -17.63
C GLN A 56 -13.94 -23.79 -16.21
N THR A 57 -14.67 -24.56 -15.41
CA THR A 57 -14.92 -24.28 -13.99
C THR A 57 -13.71 -24.65 -13.11
N PRO A 58 -13.68 -24.25 -11.83
CA PRO A 58 -12.64 -24.67 -10.88
C PRO A 58 -12.51 -26.21 -10.76
N GLU A 59 -13.61 -26.95 -10.91
CA GLU A 59 -13.64 -28.42 -10.94
C GLU A 59 -13.20 -29.04 -12.27
N GLN A 60 -12.65 -28.25 -13.19
CA GLN A 60 -12.23 -28.65 -14.54
C GLN A 60 -13.36 -29.10 -15.47
N VAL A 61 -14.62 -28.83 -15.12
CA VAL A 61 -15.76 -29.10 -16.01
C VAL A 61 -15.77 -28.06 -17.12
N GLU A 62 -15.72 -28.52 -18.37
CA GLU A 62 -15.76 -27.65 -19.54
C GLU A 62 -17.18 -27.52 -20.10
N LYS A 63 -17.69 -26.29 -20.11
CA LYS A 63 -19.01 -25.94 -20.64
C LYS A 63 -18.86 -25.07 -21.88
N ARG A 64 -19.48 -25.47 -23.00
CA ARG A 64 -19.53 -24.61 -24.18
C ARG A 64 -20.42 -23.39 -23.92
N ILE A 65 -19.93 -22.21 -24.27
CA ILE A 65 -20.66 -20.96 -24.12
C ILE A 65 -20.74 -20.23 -25.46
N ARG A 66 -21.77 -19.41 -25.64
CA ARG A 66 -21.95 -18.59 -26.84
C ARG A 66 -21.84 -17.11 -26.47
N PRO A 67 -20.99 -16.32 -27.15
CA PRO A 67 -20.95 -14.89 -26.93
C PRO A 67 -22.10 -14.17 -27.64
N GLU A 68 -22.47 -13.02 -27.11
CA GLU A 68 -23.18 -11.97 -27.82
C GLU A 68 -22.14 -11.08 -28.53
N ILE A 69 -22.26 -10.91 -29.85
CA ILE A 69 -21.31 -10.10 -30.62
C ILE A 69 -21.86 -8.68 -30.73
N ARG A 70 -21.14 -7.69 -30.17
CA ARG A 70 -21.49 -6.26 -30.28
C ARG A 70 -20.25 -5.48 -30.71
N ASN A 71 -20.37 -4.70 -31.80
CA ASN A 71 -19.28 -3.87 -32.33
C ASN A 71 -17.94 -4.64 -32.53
N GLY A 72 -18.01 -5.87 -33.05
CA GLY A 72 -16.81 -6.70 -33.27
C GLY A 72 -16.14 -7.24 -32.00
N ARG A 73 -16.81 -7.15 -30.84
CA ARG A 73 -16.36 -7.72 -29.57
C ARG A 73 -17.30 -8.81 -29.11
N TYR A 74 -16.74 -9.83 -28.48
CA TYR A 74 -17.46 -10.95 -27.90
C TYR A 74 -17.80 -10.65 -26.44
N PHE A 75 -19.08 -10.74 -26.08
CA PHE A 75 -19.57 -10.54 -24.71
C PHE A 75 -20.14 -11.85 -24.16
N PHE A 76 -19.61 -12.29 -23.02
CA PHE A 76 -20.03 -13.51 -22.36
C PHE A 76 -20.79 -13.16 -21.09
N LYS A 77 -22.08 -13.50 -21.04
CA LYS A 77 -22.91 -13.39 -19.84
C LYS A 77 -22.83 -14.69 -19.06
N ILE A 78 -22.17 -14.66 -17.92
CA ILE A 78 -22.01 -15.80 -17.01
C ILE A 78 -22.96 -15.55 -15.84
N GLN A 79 -24.09 -16.25 -15.84
CA GLN A 79 -25.16 -16.01 -14.86
C GLN A 79 -25.01 -16.82 -13.56
N ASP A 80 -24.06 -17.75 -13.52
CA ASP A 80 -24.05 -18.82 -12.51
C ASP A 80 -22.64 -19.18 -12.05
N VAL A 81 -21.97 -18.20 -11.43
CA VAL A 81 -20.68 -18.42 -10.75
C VAL A 81 -20.98 -19.01 -9.37
N GLN A 82 -21.21 -20.32 -9.29
CA GLN A 82 -21.64 -21.01 -8.05
C GLN A 82 -20.48 -21.55 -7.21
N GLN A 83 -19.26 -21.62 -7.78
CA GLN A 83 -18.11 -22.23 -7.13
C GLN A 83 -17.01 -21.18 -6.95
N GLU A 84 -16.34 -21.18 -5.80
CA GLU A 84 -15.15 -20.38 -5.62
C GLU A 84 -13.96 -20.97 -6.39
N GLY A 85 -13.08 -20.11 -6.87
CA GLY A 85 -11.83 -20.51 -7.50
C GLY A 85 -11.65 -19.92 -8.90
N PHE A 86 -10.76 -20.57 -9.66
CA PHE A 86 -10.33 -20.06 -10.95
C PHE A 86 -11.16 -20.60 -12.11
N TYR A 87 -11.81 -19.70 -12.82
CA TYR A 87 -12.49 -19.99 -14.07
C TYR A 87 -11.61 -19.61 -15.25
N ARG A 88 -11.70 -20.39 -16.32
CA ARG A 88 -10.89 -20.19 -17.53
C ARG A 88 -11.78 -20.10 -18.75
N LEU A 89 -11.56 -19.08 -19.57
CA LEU A 89 -12.21 -18.94 -20.86
C LEU A 89 -11.21 -19.36 -21.94
N LEU A 90 -11.59 -20.39 -22.68
CA LEU A 90 -10.84 -20.90 -23.81
C LEU A 90 -11.55 -20.49 -25.11
N ALA A 91 -10.76 -20.12 -26.11
CA ALA A 91 -11.21 -19.94 -27.47
C ALA A 91 -10.38 -20.83 -28.41
N ASP A 92 -11.07 -21.66 -29.20
CA ASP A 92 -10.49 -22.68 -30.07
C ASP A 92 -9.46 -23.58 -29.36
N GLY A 93 -9.73 -23.91 -28.09
CA GLY A 93 -8.87 -24.75 -27.24
C GLY A 93 -7.67 -24.01 -26.62
N SER A 94 -7.48 -22.71 -26.92
CA SER A 94 -6.43 -21.90 -26.32
C SER A 94 -6.94 -21.03 -25.19
N LEU A 95 -6.21 -20.98 -24.08
CA LEU A 95 -6.55 -20.16 -22.93
C LEU A 95 -6.48 -18.67 -23.31
N LYS A 96 -7.62 -17.96 -23.19
CA LYS A 96 -7.69 -16.52 -23.46
C LYS A 96 -7.76 -15.70 -22.19
N PHE A 97 -8.47 -16.20 -21.18
CA PHE A 97 -8.75 -15.41 -19.99
C PHE A 97 -8.91 -16.31 -18.75
N VAL A 98 -8.49 -15.79 -17.59
CA VAL A 98 -8.64 -16.46 -16.29
C VAL A 98 -9.13 -15.42 -15.29
N TRP A 99 -10.12 -15.78 -14.48
CA TRP A 99 -10.54 -14.96 -13.35
C TRP A 99 -10.74 -15.80 -12.10
N ALA A 100 -10.63 -15.14 -10.95
CA ALA A 100 -10.98 -15.71 -9.66
C ALA A 100 -12.41 -15.29 -9.29
N ALA A 101 -13.23 -16.26 -8.95
CA ALA A 101 -14.48 -16.06 -8.22
C ALA A 101 -14.19 -16.24 -6.74
N ASN A 102 -14.47 -15.22 -5.93
CA ASN A 102 -14.32 -15.28 -4.48
C ASN A 102 -15.70 -15.17 -3.82
N PHE A 103 -15.82 -15.73 -2.62
CA PHE A 103 -16.98 -15.52 -1.75
C PHE A 103 -17.17 -14.03 -1.43
N ASP A 104 -18.40 -13.63 -1.09
CA ASP A 104 -18.70 -12.24 -0.76
C ASP A 104 -17.98 -11.87 0.56
N PRO A 105 -17.14 -10.82 0.60
CA PRO A 105 -16.53 -10.36 1.83
C PRO A 105 -17.52 -10.04 2.95
N ALA A 106 -18.79 -9.74 2.62
CA ALA A 106 -19.86 -9.54 3.59
C ALA A 106 -20.26 -10.83 4.35
N GLU A 107 -19.96 -12.01 3.79
CA GLU A 107 -20.17 -13.30 4.45
C GLU A 107 -19.07 -13.60 5.50
N ILE A 108 -18.01 -12.80 5.56
CA ILE A 108 -17.00 -12.92 6.61
C ILE A 108 -17.63 -12.47 7.93
N ALA A 109 -18.14 -13.43 8.70
CA ALA A 109 -18.78 -13.21 9.99
C ALA A 109 -17.85 -12.62 11.07
N GLN A 110 -16.53 -12.62 10.83
CA GLN A 110 -15.55 -12.11 11.78
C GLN A 110 -15.05 -10.73 11.34
N PRO A 111 -15.08 -9.72 12.23
CA PRO A 111 -14.43 -8.45 11.95
C PRO A 111 -12.93 -8.68 11.70
N PRO A 112 -12.28 -7.83 10.88
CA PRO A 112 -10.86 -7.92 10.62
C PRO A 112 -10.10 -7.94 11.96
N VAL A 113 -9.12 -8.85 12.06
CA VAL A 113 -8.29 -9.11 13.24
C VAL A 113 -7.99 -7.81 13.98
N GLU A 114 -8.34 -7.75 15.27
CA GLU A 114 -8.01 -6.60 16.09
C GLU A 114 -6.50 -6.36 16.08
N MET A 115 -6.10 -5.09 15.94
CA MET A 115 -4.69 -4.71 15.83
C MET A 115 -3.86 -5.20 17.03
N LYS A 116 -4.45 -5.23 18.22
CA LYS A 116 -3.80 -5.75 19.43
C LYS A 116 -3.49 -7.24 19.33
N SER A 117 -4.44 -8.03 18.82
CA SER A 117 -4.27 -9.47 18.59
C SER A 117 -3.17 -9.73 17.55
N LEU A 118 -3.07 -8.88 16.52
CA LEU A 118 -1.99 -8.95 15.53
C LEU A 118 -0.61 -8.60 16.12
N GLN A 119 -0.53 -7.56 16.95
CA GLN A 119 0.71 -7.18 17.66
C GLN A 119 1.23 -8.31 18.55
N GLN A 120 0.33 -8.92 19.33
CA GLN A 120 0.67 -10.06 20.20
C GLN A 120 1.12 -11.28 19.40
N ALA A 121 0.41 -11.63 18.31
CA ALA A 121 0.74 -12.79 17.48
C ALA A 121 2.09 -12.65 16.76
N LEU A 122 2.45 -11.43 16.33
CA LEU A 122 3.69 -11.16 15.60
C LEU A 122 4.87 -10.82 16.53
N GLY A 123 4.63 -10.58 17.83
CA GLY A 123 5.65 -10.08 18.75
C GLY A 123 6.17 -8.69 18.38
N ILE A 124 5.34 -7.86 17.72
CA ILE A 124 5.72 -6.53 17.25
C ILE A 124 5.06 -5.48 18.16
N GLU A 125 5.87 -4.66 18.81
CA GLU A 125 5.40 -3.60 19.73
C GLU A 125 4.70 -2.44 19.00
N HIS A 126 5.10 -2.15 17.76
CA HIS A 126 4.60 -1.00 17.01
C HIS A 126 4.15 -1.39 15.61
N ILE A 127 2.84 -1.34 15.38
CA ILE A 127 2.23 -1.45 14.05
C ILE A 127 1.58 -0.11 13.71
N ALA A 128 2.03 0.50 12.62
CA ALA A 128 1.44 1.73 12.11
C ALA A 128 0.37 1.41 11.06
N LYS A 129 -0.86 1.87 11.28
CA LYS A 129 -1.95 1.77 10.29
C LYS A 129 -1.89 2.99 9.37
N LEU A 130 -1.64 2.77 8.08
CA LEU A 130 -1.73 3.82 7.07
C LEU A 130 -3.16 3.82 6.48
N PRO A 131 -3.86 4.98 6.46
CA PRO A 131 -5.10 5.12 5.72
C PRO A 131 -4.86 4.95 4.21
N ALA A 132 -5.84 4.41 3.49
CA ALA A 132 -5.73 4.15 2.06
C ALA A 132 -5.49 5.39 1.18
N ASN A 133 -5.80 6.58 1.70
CA ASN A 133 -5.75 7.85 0.96
C ASN A 133 -4.53 8.73 1.27
N VAL A 134 -3.49 8.17 1.88
CA VAL A 134 -2.28 8.92 2.23
C VAL A 134 -1.22 8.75 1.15
N GLU A 135 -0.53 9.84 0.83
CA GLU A 135 0.68 9.81 0.01
C GLU A 135 1.74 8.92 0.69
N LEU A 136 1.88 7.70 0.16
CA LEU A 136 2.63 6.61 0.79
C LEU A 136 4.09 6.99 1.04
N GLU A 137 4.69 7.73 0.10
CA GLU A 137 6.07 8.19 0.22
C GLU A 137 6.27 9.13 1.42
N ALA A 138 5.39 10.12 1.58
CA ALA A 138 5.45 11.07 2.69
C ALA A 138 5.20 10.37 4.03
N ALA A 139 4.25 9.43 4.09
CA ALA A 139 3.97 8.65 5.28
C ALA A 139 5.15 7.74 5.68
N LEU A 140 5.77 7.06 4.72
CA LEU A 140 6.94 6.20 4.96
C LEU A 140 8.16 7.01 5.41
N LYS A 141 8.40 8.19 4.83
CA LYS A 141 9.48 9.09 5.27
C LYS A 141 9.30 9.51 6.73
N ARG A 142 8.08 9.89 7.13
CA ARG A 142 7.76 10.24 8.53
C ARG A 142 7.95 9.06 9.48
N LEU A 143 7.62 7.84 9.04
CA LEU A 143 7.78 6.64 9.86
C LEU A 143 9.25 6.22 10.03
N ARG A 144 10.07 6.32 8.97
CA ARG A 144 11.48 5.89 8.98
C ARG A 144 12.44 6.89 9.62
N TYR A 145 12.24 8.18 9.37
CA TYR A 145 13.17 9.22 9.82
C TYR A 145 12.68 9.97 11.06
N GLY A 146 11.46 9.70 11.50
CA GLY A 146 10.84 10.41 12.61
C GLY A 146 10.49 11.86 12.25
N ARG A 147 10.07 12.63 13.27
CA ARG A 147 9.78 14.06 13.13
C ARG A 147 11.09 14.83 13.19
N GLU A 148 11.23 15.87 12.37
CA GLU A 148 12.44 16.70 12.31
C GLU A 148 12.61 17.58 13.57
N ILE A 149 13.20 17.03 14.64
CA ILE A 149 13.43 17.75 15.92
C ILE A 149 14.48 18.86 15.76
N TRP A 150 15.36 18.79 14.76
CA TRP A 150 16.41 19.78 14.52
C TRP A 150 15.87 21.20 14.31
N LYS A 151 14.69 21.35 13.68
CA LYS A 151 14.03 22.65 13.51
C LYS A 151 13.66 23.29 14.85
N ILE A 152 13.28 22.48 15.84
CA ILE A 152 12.95 22.93 17.20
C ILE A 152 14.23 23.43 17.89
N PHE A 153 15.34 22.71 17.74
CA PHE A 153 16.64 23.15 18.29
C PHE A 153 17.12 24.47 17.68
N ILE A 154 16.97 24.67 16.36
CA ILE A 154 17.32 25.94 15.72
C ILE A 154 16.47 27.09 16.26
N LEU A 155 15.16 26.86 16.41
CA LEU A 155 14.25 27.87 16.95
C LEU A 155 14.64 28.27 18.39
N ILE A 156 14.94 27.29 19.23
CA ILE A 156 15.40 27.52 20.61
C ILE A 156 16.72 28.30 20.61
N ALA A 157 17.68 27.93 19.76
CA ALA A 157 18.95 28.64 19.64
C ALA A 157 18.75 30.12 19.24
N PHE A 158 17.85 30.39 18.30
CA PHE A 158 17.50 31.76 17.92
C PHE A 158 16.91 32.56 19.09
N ILE A 159 15.98 31.96 19.85
CA ILE A 159 15.38 32.60 21.04
C ILE A 159 16.44 32.91 22.09
N LEU A 160 17.38 31.98 22.35
CA LEU A 160 18.47 32.19 23.29
C LEU A 160 19.40 33.34 22.87
N ILE A 161 19.73 33.46 21.58
CA ILE A 161 20.54 34.57 21.06
C ILE A 161 19.83 35.92 21.24
N LEU A 162 18.53 35.97 21.01
CA LEU A 162 17.74 37.20 21.21
C LEU A 162 17.67 37.58 22.70
N LEU A 163 17.50 36.60 23.59
CA LEU A 163 17.54 36.81 25.04
C LEU A 163 18.90 37.32 25.50
N GLU A 164 19.98 36.72 25.01
CA GLU A 164 21.36 37.13 25.32
C GLU A 164 21.59 38.60 24.93
N MET A 165 21.15 39.00 23.73
CA MET A 165 21.24 40.39 23.26
C MET A 165 20.45 41.36 24.14
N LEU A 166 19.27 40.95 24.63
CA LEU A 166 18.45 41.77 25.51
C LEU A 166 19.13 41.99 26.87
N ILE A 167 19.68 40.92 27.45
CA ILE A 167 20.36 40.93 28.75
C ILE A 167 21.67 41.75 28.67
N LEU A 168 22.45 41.57 27.61
CA LEU A 168 23.69 42.33 27.39
C LEU A 168 23.44 43.83 27.24
N ARG A 169 22.32 44.22 26.63
CA ARG A 169 21.94 45.62 26.46
C ARG A 169 21.68 46.33 27.79
N GLU A 170 20.98 45.69 28.72
CA GLU A 170 20.76 46.25 30.07
C GLU A 170 22.05 46.33 30.89
N SER A 171 22.98 45.36 30.72
CA SER A 171 24.24 45.37 31.45
C SER A 171 25.18 46.51 31.04
N ASN A 172 25.18 46.88 29.76
CA ASN A 172 26.04 47.96 29.23
C ASN A 172 25.55 49.35 29.63
N GLU A 173 24.25 49.56 29.83
CA GLU A 173 23.73 50.84 30.34
C GLU A 173 24.14 51.10 31.80
N SER A 174 24.36 50.05 32.60
CA SER A 174 24.77 50.20 34.01
C SER A 174 26.23 50.61 34.23
N LYS A 175 27.12 50.41 33.23
CA LYS A 175 28.57 50.67 33.36
C LYS A 175 29.03 52.03 32.83
N GLY A 176 28.16 52.80 32.18
CA GLY A 176 28.51 54.12 31.63
C GLY A 176 28.45 55.31 32.60
N GLY A 177 28.21 55.08 33.90
CA GLY A 177 27.87 56.14 34.86
C GLY A 177 28.87 56.44 35.98
N GLN A 178 30.10 55.91 35.96
CA GLN A 178 31.09 56.14 37.03
C GLN A 178 32.48 56.44 36.45
N GLU A 179 32.76 57.71 36.14
CA GLU A 179 34.13 58.26 36.14
C GLU A 179 34.34 59.06 37.44
N PRO A 180 35.43 58.83 38.20
CA PRO A 180 35.71 59.61 39.40
C PRO A 180 36.43 60.92 39.02
N ILE A 181 35.88 62.04 39.49
CA ILE A 181 36.49 63.37 39.46
C ILE A 181 37.70 63.35 40.40
N VAL A 182 38.92 63.38 39.83
CA VAL A 182 40.15 63.59 40.60
C VAL A 182 40.33 65.09 40.82
N GLN A 183 40.04 65.55 42.04
CA GLN A 183 40.42 66.87 42.53
C GLN A 183 41.93 66.90 42.81
N HIS A 184 42.66 67.75 42.11
CA HIS A 184 43.96 68.24 42.56
C HIS A 184 43.74 69.62 43.22
N GLN A 185 43.76 69.65 44.56
CA GLN A 185 44.03 70.87 45.32
C GLN A 185 45.53 71.03 45.55
N SER A 186 45.91 72.30 45.68
CA SER A 186 47.23 72.94 45.68
C SER A 186 48.26 72.41 46.66
#